data_AF-A0A1A1Y3I5-F1
#
_entry.id   AF-A0A1A1Y3I5-F1
#
_cell.length_a   1.000
_cell.length_b   1.000
_cell.length_c   1.000
_cell.angle_alpha   90.00
_cell.angle_beta   90.00
_cell.angle_gamma   90.00
#
_symmetry.space_group_name_H-M   'P 1'
#
loop_
_entity.id
_entity.type
_entity.pdbx_description
1 polymer ?
#
loop_
_entity_poly.entity_id
_entity_poly.type
_entity_poly.pdbx_seq_one_letter_code
_entity_poly.pdbx_strand_id
1 'polypeptide(L)'
;MGVKLRNEIGIDNICWEADYPHSDSMWPGAPEQLHEVLTDNNVPDDEVNKMTFENAMRWYHWDPFTHISKEQATVGALRKAAEGHDVSIRALSHGKKDSSLGANTLQAQLDRTNAPR
;
A
#
# COMPACT_ATOMS: atom_id res chain seq x y z
N MET A 1 16.68 -1.16 2.68
CA MET A 1 17.67 -0.95 1.59
C MET A 1 17.44 0.35 0.83
N GLY A 2 16.23 0.63 0.31
CA GLY A 2 15.95 1.86 -0.47
C GLY A 2 16.36 3.17 0.23
N VAL A 3 15.90 3.40 1.46
CA VAL A 3 16.22 4.62 2.23
C VAL A 3 17.73 4.77 2.51
N LYS A 4 18.45 3.66 2.69
CA LYS A 4 19.91 3.67 2.90
C LYS A 4 20.66 4.21 1.68
N LEU A 5 20.18 3.89 0.48
CA LEU A 5 20.79 4.26 -0.80
C LEU A 5 20.24 5.59 -1.36
N ARG A 6 19.42 6.33 -0.60
CA ARG A 6 18.70 7.51 -1.09
C ARG A 6 19.61 8.59 -1.72
N ASN A 7 20.82 8.75 -1.20
CA ASN A 7 21.78 9.74 -1.69
C ASN A 7 22.43 9.29 -3.01
N GLU A 8 22.60 7.99 -3.21
CA GLU A 8 23.13 7.41 -4.46
C GLU A 8 22.07 7.43 -5.57
N ILE A 9 20.81 7.18 -5.21
CA ILE A 9 19.65 7.27 -6.12
C ILE A 9 19.33 8.74 -6.47
N GLY A 10 19.60 9.65 -5.52
CA GLY A 10 19.21 11.05 -5.57
C GLY A 10 17.86 11.26 -4.88
N ILE A 11 17.83 12.11 -3.84
CA ILE A 11 16.65 12.29 -3.00
C ILE A 11 15.42 12.79 -3.76
N ASP A 12 15.64 13.57 -4.83
CA ASP A 12 14.59 14.09 -5.70
C ASP A 12 13.96 13.02 -6.62
N ASN A 13 14.49 11.79 -6.62
CA ASN A 13 14.07 10.68 -7.48
C ASN A 13 13.31 9.57 -6.74
N ILE A 14 12.87 9.81 -5.49
CA ILE A 14 12.27 8.79 -4.63
C ILE A 14 10.89 9.25 -4.15
N CYS A 15 9.90 8.39 -4.28
CA CYS A 15 8.61 8.51 -3.61
C CYS A 15 8.37 7.24 -2.79
N TRP A 16 7.77 7.39 -1.61
CA TRP A 16 7.27 6.28 -0.83
C TRP A 16 5.80 6.02 -1.13
N GLU A 17 5.40 4.76 -1.11
CA GLU A 17 4.03 4.33 -1.25
C GLU A 17 3.76 3.14 -0.32
N ALA A 18 2.50 2.99 0.13
CA ALA A 18 2.11 2.04 1.18
C ALA A 18 1.54 0.71 0.63
N ASP A 19 1.18 0.70 -0.64
CA ASP A 19 0.53 -0.36 -1.40
C ASP A 19 -0.83 -0.83 -0.84
N TYR A 20 -1.57 0.07 -0.19
CA TYR A 20 -2.92 -0.25 0.30
C TYR A 20 -3.91 -0.48 -0.87
N PRO A 21 -4.79 -1.50 -0.83
CA PRO A 21 -5.09 -2.42 0.27
C PRO A 21 -4.44 -3.80 0.13
N HIS A 22 -3.30 -3.93 -0.57
CA HIS A 22 -2.67 -5.23 -0.77
C HIS A 22 -2.33 -5.90 0.58
N SER A 23 -2.39 -7.24 0.60
CA SER A 23 -2.24 -8.03 1.83
C SER A 23 -0.86 -7.92 2.46
N ASP A 24 0.13 -7.55 1.67
CA ASP A 24 1.52 -7.29 2.01
C ASP A 24 1.82 -5.80 2.24
N SER A 25 0.79 -4.94 2.21
CA SER A 25 0.91 -3.54 2.61
C SER A 25 1.23 -3.39 4.09
N MET A 26 1.70 -2.20 4.47
CA MET A 26 2.00 -1.86 5.87
C MET A 26 0.76 -1.38 6.64
N TRP A 27 -0.44 -1.46 6.08
CA TRP A 27 -1.66 -0.99 6.73
C TRP A 27 -1.99 -1.77 8.01
N PRO A 28 -2.45 -1.13 9.10
CA PRO A 28 -2.66 0.32 9.28
C PRO A 28 -1.46 1.07 9.88
N GLY A 29 -0.35 0.36 10.16
CA GLY A 29 0.84 0.90 10.84
C GLY A 29 1.90 1.48 9.90
N ALA A 30 1.54 1.84 8.68
CA ALA A 30 2.48 2.27 7.66
C ALA A 30 3.30 3.51 8.06
N PRO A 31 2.71 4.55 8.72
CA PRO A 31 3.49 5.71 9.15
C PRO A 31 4.55 5.37 10.20
N GLU A 32 4.26 4.51 11.18
CA GLU A 32 5.21 4.10 12.21
C GLU A 32 6.35 3.27 11.64
N GLN A 33 6.02 2.28 10.81
CA GLN A 33 7.02 1.42 10.17
C GLN A 33 7.93 2.23 9.26
N LEU A 34 7.39 3.18 8.50
CA LEU A 34 8.21 4.10 7.70
C LEU A 34 9.10 4.97 8.60
N HIS A 35 8.54 5.54 9.68
CA HIS A 35 9.28 6.40 10.60
C HIS A 35 10.47 5.69 11.26
N GLU A 36 10.31 4.41 11.63
CA GLU A 36 11.41 3.56 12.13
C GLU A 36 12.55 3.47 11.10
N VAL A 37 12.23 3.13 9.84
CA VAL A 37 13.23 3.03 8.76
C VAL A 37 13.91 4.37 8.49
N LEU A 38 13.17 5.48 8.51
CA LEU A 38 13.74 6.82 8.31
C LEU A 38 14.69 7.20 9.47
N THR A 39 14.31 6.88 10.70
CA THR A 39 15.10 7.15 11.90
C THR A 39 16.39 6.33 11.91
N ASP A 40 16.31 5.04 11.61
CA ASP A 40 17.45 4.12 11.54
C ASP A 40 18.49 4.53 10.48
N ASN A 41 18.06 5.28 9.46
CA ASN A 41 18.93 5.78 8.38
C ASN A 41 19.28 7.27 8.52
N ASN A 42 19.00 7.87 9.68
CA ASN A 42 19.26 9.28 10.02
C ASN A 42 18.82 10.24 8.90
N VAL A 43 17.60 10.06 8.40
CA VAL A 43 17.04 10.90 7.35
C VAL A 43 16.59 12.23 7.99
N PRO A 44 17.08 13.39 7.52
CA PRO A 44 16.64 14.69 8.01
C PRO A 44 15.23 15.04 7.49
N ASP A 45 14.52 15.92 8.19
CA ASP A 45 13.11 16.23 7.94
C ASP A 45 12.82 16.72 6.51
N ASP A 46 13.73 17.48 5.90
CA ASP A 46 13.58 17.96 4.53
C ASP A 46 13.61 16.81 3.51
N GLU A 47 14.48 15.81 3.73
CA GLU A 47 14.53 14.60 2.91
C GLU A 47 13.32 13.69 3.16
N VAL A 48 12.82 13.62 4.39
CA VAL A 48 11.55 12.93 4.71
C VAL A 48 10.40 13.55 3.93
N ASN A 49 10.28 14.87 3.92
CA ASN A 49 9.22 15.58 3.19
C ASN A 49 9.29 15.29 1.68
N LYS A 50 10.50 15.33 1.10
CA LYS A 50 10.73 14.98 -0.31
C LYS A 50 10.20 13.58 -0.65
N MET A 51 10.64 12.56 0.10
CA MET A 51 10.26 11.17 -0.19
C MET A 51 8.79 10.87 0.11
N THR A 52 8.19 11.52 1.11
CA THR A 52 6.84 11.18 1.58
C THR A 52 5.74 11.93 0.84
N PHE A 53 5.98 13.15 0.33
CA PHE A 53 4.94 13.88 -0.40
C PHE A 53 5.44 14.92 -1.43
N GLU A 54 6.54 15.65 -1.20
CA GLU A 54 6.90 16.78 -2.08
C GLU A 54 7.32 16.34 -3.49
N ASN A 55 8.05 15.22 -3.61
CA ASN A 55 8.40 14.67 -4.92
C ASN A 55 7.14 14.24 -5.69
N ALA A 56 6.17 13.61 -5.01
CA ALA A 56 4.91 13.23 -5.61
C ALA A 56 4.10 14.46 -6.06
N MET A 57 4.00 15.50 -5.21
CA MET A 57 3.36 16.77 -5.58
C MET A 57 3.96 17.37 -6.85
N ARG A 58 5.29 17.38 -6.93
CA ARG A 58 6.03 17.90 -8.10
C ARG A 58 5.75 17.06 -9.35
N TRP A 59 5.83 15.74 -9.26
CA TRP A 59 5.70 14.84 -10.42
C TRP A 59 4.28 14.79 -10.97
N TYR A 60 3.29 14.78 -10.10
CA TYR A 60 1.87 14.71 -10.48
C TYR A 60 1.24 16.10 -10.68
N HIS A 61 2.01 17.18 -10.50
CA HIS A 61 1.53 18.57 -10.56
C HIS A 61 0.27 18.80 -9.73
N TRP A 62 0.26 18.25 -8.52
CA TRP A 62 -0.91 18.27 -7.64
C TRP A 62 -0.54 18.77 -6.26
N ASP A 63 -1.33 19.73 -5.75
CA ASP A 63 -1.18 20.28 -4.41
C ASP A 63 -2.32 19.81 -3.50
N PRO A 64 -2.09 18.83 -2.61
CA PRO A 64 -3.10 18.37 -1.66
C PRO A 64 -3.50 19.48 -0.67
N PHE A 65 -2.63 20.48 -0.45
CA PHE A 65 -2.87 21.51 0.55
C PHE A 65 -3.92 22.54 0.14
N THR A 66 -4.39 22.48 -1.11
CA THR A 66 -5.59 23.19 -1.57
C THR A 66 -6.88 22.58 -1.00
N HIS A 67 -6.84 21.34 -0.52
CA HIS A 67 -8.00 20.60 0.00
C HIS A 67 -7.91 20.30 1.50
N ILE A 68 -6.69 20.22 2.05
CA ILE A 68 -6.45 19.94 3.47
C ILE A 68 -5.29 20.79 3.98
N SER A 69 -5.41 21.44 5.13
CA SER A 69 -4.26 22.17 5.70
C SER A 69 -3.13 21.22 6.10
N LYS A 70 -1.88 21.70 6.12
CA LYS A 70 -0.72 20.88 6.54
C LYS A 70 -0.90 20.30 7.94
N GLU A 71 -1.48 21.08 8.85
CA GLU A 71 -1.76 20.71 10.23
C GLU A 71 -2.77 19.55 10.30
N GLN A 72 -3.76 19.54 9.40
CA GLN A 72 -4.75 18.48 9.28
C GLN A 72 -4.27 17.25 8.52
N ALA A 73 -3.20 17.37 7.72
CA ALA A 73 -2.60 16.28 6.95
C ALA A 73 -1.59 15.43 7.76
N THR A 74 -1.43 15.70 9.06
CA THR A 74 -0.56 14.90 9.92
C THR A 74 -1.17 13.54 10.26
N VAL A 75 -0.34 12.54 10.57
CA VAL A 75 -0.79 11.19 10.99
C VAL A 75 -1.77 11.26 12.16
N GLY A 76 -1.48 12.10 13.17
CA GLY A 76 -2.34 12.28 14.34
C GLY A 76 -3.70 12.91 13.98
N ALA A 77 -3.70 13.94 13.15
CA ALA A 77 -4.93 14.59 12.71
C ALA A 77 -5.80 13.65 11.85
N LEU A 78 -5.20 12.90 10.93
CA LEU A 78 -5.90 11.93 10.08
C LEU A 78 -6.46 10.74 10.89
N ARG A 79 -5.73 10.26 11.90
CA ARG A 79 -6.24 9.23 12.81
C ARG A 79 -7.43 9.71 13.62
N LYS A 80 -7.37 10.95 14.12
CA LYS A 80 -8.49 11.57 14.81
C LYS A 80 -9.70 11.73 13.88
N ALA A 81 -9.48 12.13 12.63
CA ALA A 81 -10.54 12.25 11.63
C ALA A 81 -11.17 10.89 11.27
N ALA A 82 -10.42 9.78 11.41
CA ALA A 82 -10.91 8.43 11.19
C ALA A 82 -11.67 7.82 12.38
N GLU A 83 -11.80 8.53 13.52
CA GLU A 83 -12.58 8.06 14.66
C GLU A 83 -14.02 7.73 14.25
N GLY A 84 -14.52 6.56 14.65
CA GLY A 84 -15.85 6.07 14.27
C GLY A 84 -15.92 5.36 12.92
N HIS A 85 -14.84 5.35 12.12
CA HIS A 85 -14.74 4.53 10.92
C HIS A 85 -14.15 3.15 11.24
N ASP A 86 -14.67 2.10 10.60
CA ASP A 86 -14.12 0.75 10.72
C ASP A 86 -12.83 0.63 9.89
N VAL A 87 -11.70 0.55 10.57
CA VAL A 87 -10.36 0.37 9.99
C VAL A 87 -9.79 -1.04 10.23
N SER A 88 -10.63 -1.99 10.65
CA SER A 88 -10.19 -3.36 10.95
C SER A 88 -9.61 -4.06 9.71
N ILE A 89 -8.54 -4.81 9.92
CA ILE A 89 -7.98 -5.69 8.88
C ILE A 89 -9.00 -6.80 8.60
N ARG A 90 -9.42 -6.91 7.34
CA ARG A 90 -10.34 -7.96 6.89
C ARG A 90 -9.70 -8.76 5.77
N ALA A 91 -9.58 -10.07 5.97
CA ALA A 91 -9.17 -10.97 4.89
C ALA A 91 -10.30 -11.06 3.84
N LEU A 92 -10.01 -10.70 2.60
CA LEU A 92 -10.91 -10.92 1.46
C LEU A 92 -10.78 -12.36 0.97
N SER A 93 -11.12 -13.34 1.82
CA SER A 93 -11.21 -14.75 1.41
C SER A 93 -12.60 -15.30 1.72
N HIS A 94 -13.55 -14.97 0.87
CA HIS A 94 -14.77 -15.76 0.71
C HIS A 94 -14.86 -16.27 -0.73
N GLY A 95 -13.79 -16.89 -1.21
CA GLY A 95 -13.97 -17.93 -2.21
C GLY A 95 -14.90 -18.94 -1.57
N LYS A 96 -16.20 -18.90 -1.90
CA LYS A 96 -17.07 -20.05 -1.69
C LYS A 96 -16.27 -21.20 -2.29
N LYS A 97 -15.85 -22.15 -1.45
CA LYS A 97 -15.45 -23.47 -1.94
C LYS A 97 -16.71 -24.01 -2.60
N ASP A 98 -16.85 -23.75 -3.89
CA ASP A 98 -17.85 -24.45 -4.66
C ASP A 98 -17.37 -25.90 -4.72
N SER A 99 -17.88 -26.70 -3.80
CA SER A 99 -17.59 -28.12 -3.69
C SER A 99 -18.10 -28.90 -4.93
N SER A 100 -18.74 -28.23 -5.89
CA SER A 100 -19.11 -28.81 -7.19
C SER A 100 -17.93 -28.98 -8.16
N LEU A 101 -16.78 -28.33 -7.91
CA LEU A 101 -15.57 -28.45 -8.73
C LEU A 101 -14.50 -29.32 -8.04
N GLY A 102 -14.90 -30.51 -7.59
CA GLY A 102 -13.96 -31.55 -7.19
C GLY A 102 -13.24 -32.17 -8.40
N ALA A 103 -12.15 -32.91 -8.17
CA ALA A 103 -11.35 -33.59 -9.20
C ALA A 103 -12.18 -34.41 -10.23
N ASN A 104 -13.35 -34.90 -9.82
CA ASN A 104 -14.29 -35.60 -10.69
C ASN A 104 -14.83 -34.73 -11.84
N THR A 105 -14.95 -33.41 -11.66
CA THR A 105 -15.49 -32.49 -12.67
C THR A 105 -14.50 -32.23 -13.80
N LEU A 106 -13.20 -32.21 -13.47
CA LEU A 106 -12.10 -32.06 -14.43
C LEU A 106 -11.89 -33.36 -15.23
N GLN A 107 -11.94 -34.51 -14.56
CA GLN A 107 -11.88 -35.82 -15.23
C GLN A 107 -13.06 -36.00 -16.20
N ALA A 108 -14.28 -35.66 -15.77
CA ALA A 108 -15.49 -35.73 -16.60
C ALA A 108 -15.51 -34.71 -17.77
N GLN A 109 -14.72 -33.63 -17.72
CA GLN A 109 -14.56 -32.69 -18.83
C GLN A 109 -13.53 -33.21 -19.85
N LEU A 110 -12.42 -33.79 -19.37
CA LEU A 110 -11.40 -34.42 -20.22
C LEU A 110 -11.96 -35.63 -20.97
N ASP A 111 -12.74 -36.48 -20.30
CA ASP A 111 -13.35 -37.66 -20.91
C ASP A 111 -14.38 -37.29 -21.99
N ARG A 112 -15.09 -36.17 -21.84
CA ARG A 112 -16.03 -35.64 -22.85
C ARG A 112 -15.35 -35.04 -24.07
N THR A 113 -14.13 -34.53 -23.90
CA THR A 113 -13.38 -33.87 -24.99
C THR A 113 -12.61 -34.90 -25.84
N ASN A 114 -12.31 -36.07 -25.26
CA ASN A 114 -11.61 -37.17 -25.92
C ASN A 114 -12.53 -38.28 -26.47
N ALA A 115 -13.86 -38.12 -26.41
CA ALA A 115 -14.77 -39.08 -27.01
C ALA A 115 -14.69 -38.99 -28.55
N PRO A 116 -14.44 -40.12 -29.27
CA PRO A 116 -14.47 -40.11 -30.73
C PRO A 116 -15.88 -39.79 -31.22
N ARG A 117 -15.99 -39.03 -32.32
CA ARG A 117 -17.28 -38.68 -32.95
C ARG A 117 -18.05 -39.91 -33.41
#